data_AF-A0A9Q1EPM4-F1
#
_entry.id   AF-A0A9Q1EPM4-F1
#
_cell.length_a   1.000
_cell.length_b   1.000
_cell.length_c   1.000
_cell.angle_alpha   90.00
_cell.angle_beta   90.00
_cell.angle_gamma   90.00
#
_symmetry.space_group_name_H-M   'P 1'
#
loop_
_entity.id
_entity.type
_entity.pdbx_description
1 polymer ?
#
loop_
_entity_poly.entity_id
_entity_poly.type
_entity_poly.pdbx_seq_one_letter_code
_entity_poly.pdbx_strand_id
1 'polypeptide(L)'
;MKNKKISPGITEYDIAETYHLGYVGTYEELSSFSSWSRSGDRKDHFIPTAALAIARKDLNKLQNSKLYSLLKEENKEVHLAMQVLYQDHRTALTTGNSMEGKVCRALLADTIVNGNAETLLKQAMIMANPITSRRLRSDAGISRNSTAGKVNSLSEDGTNCYHKTGYNQIISEYQKKGIIEQGTVDRLKTWVKEDRHLSINTPEYKQILQRIRP
;
A
#
# COMPACT_ATOMS: atom_id res chain seq x y z
N MET A 1 -12.92 -18.38 -23.56
CA MET A 1 -11.63 -17.66 -23.32
C MET A 1 -10.55 -18.71 -23.10
N LYS A 2 -9.48 -18.71 -23.90
CA LYS A 2 -8.41 -19.72 -23.81
C LYS A 2 -7.52 -19.45 -22.59
N ASN A 3 -7.39 -20.46 -21.73
CA ASN A 3 -6.51 -20.48 -20.57
C ASN A 3 -5.04 -20.25 -21.01
N LYS A 4 -4.47 -19.09 -20.71
CA LYS A 4 -3.00 -18.98 -20.61
C LYS A 4 -2.60 -19.48 -19.23
N LYS A 5 -2.36 -20.79 -19.13
CA LYS A 5 -1.48 -21.32 -18.08
C LYS A 5 -0.13 -20.60 -18.23
N ILE A 6 0.45 -20.18 -17.12
CA ILE A 6 1.85 -19.71 -17.07
C ILE A 6 2.68 -20.79 -17.76
N SER A 7 3.39 -20.42 -18.83
CA SER A 7 4.21 -21.33 -19.62
C SER A 7 5.23 -22.02 -18.69
N PRO A 8 5.52 -23.32 -18.88
CA PRO A 8 6.61 -23.96 -18.15
C PRO A 8 7.89 -23.13 -18.33
N GLY A 9 8.45 -22.61 -17.23
CA GLY A 9 9.69 -21.83 -17.24
C GLY A 9 9.61 -20.36 -16.83
N ILE A 10 8.42 -19.78 -16.57
CA ILE A 10 8.31 -18.42 -16.03
C ILE A 10 8.36 -18.48 -14.49
N THR A 11 9.35 -17.83 -13.90
CA THR A 11 9.56 -17.71 -12.44
C THR A 11 8.81 -16.51 -11.85
N GLU A 12 8.68 -16.45 -10.52
CA GLU A 12 8.12 -15.26 -9.84
C GLU A 12 8.98 -14.02 -10.05
N TYR A 13 10.30 -14.21 -10.17
CA TYR A 13 11.23 -13.14 -10.53
C TYR A 13 10.90 -12.59 -11.91
N ASP A 14 10.69 -13.46 -12.91
CA ASP A 14 10.33 -13.02 -14.27
C ASP A 14 9.01 -12.24 -14.28
N ILE A 15 8.03 -12.66 -13.46
CA ILE A 15 6.77 -11.92 -13.31
C ILE A 15 7.02 -10.55 -12.66
N ALA A 16 7.79 -10.50 -11.58
CA ALA A 16 8.10 -9.25 -10.89
C ALA A 16 8.87 -8.27 -11.78
N GLU A 17 9.84 -8.76 -12.55
CA GLU A 17 10.62 -7.98 -13.50
C GLU A 17 9.74 -7.48 -14.66
N THR A 18 8.96 -8.38 -15.29
CA THR A 18 8.08 -8.06 -16.42
C THR A 18 7.07 -6.96 -16.08
N TYR A 19 6.52 -6.98 -14.86
CA TYR A 19 5.51 -6.01 -14.42
C TYR A 19 6.09 -4.89 -13.54
N HIS A 20 7.42 -4.81 -13.41
CA HIS A 20 8.11 -3.83 -12.57
C HIS A 20 7.57 -3.77 -11.13
N LEU A 21 7.18 -4.92 -10.57
CA LEU A 21 6.52 -5.00 -9.26
C LEU A 21 7.43 -4.46 -8.15
N GLY A 22 6.85 -3.66 -7.26
CA GLY A 22 7.57 -3.02 -6.16
C GLY A 22 8.37 -1.77 -6.57
N TYR A 23 8.35 -1.38 -7.85
CA TYR A 23 8.91 -0.10 -8.26
C TYR A 23 8.04 1.05 -7.75
N VAL A 24 8.68 2.10 -7.24
CA VAL A 24 8.04 3.26 -6.61
C VAL A 24 8.42 4.53 -7.35
N GLY A 25 7.44 5.38 -7.56
CA GLY A 25 7.61 6.70 -8.16
C GLY A 25 6.32 7.50 -8.05
N THR A 26 6.32 8.69 -8.62
CA THR A 26 5.07 9.41 -8.87
C THR A 26 4.19 8.65 -9.85
N TYR A 27 2.89 8.93 -9.85
CA TYR A 27 1.97 8.29 -10.78
C TYR A 27 2.33 8.52 -12.26
N GLU A 28 2.91 9.68 -12.57
CA GLU A 28 3.37 10.07 -13.91
C GLU A 28 4.61 9.28 -14.32
N GLU A 29 5.65 9.20 -13.47
CA GLU A 29 6.83 8.37 -13.71
C GLU A 29 6.48 6.91 -13.94
N LEU A 30 5.59 6.35 -13.10
CA LEU A 30 5.14 4.97 -13.26
C LEU A 30 4.32 4.72 -14.53
N SER A 31 3.75 5.77 -15.15
CA SER A 31 3.03 5.62 -16.43
C SER A 31 3.95 5.21 -17.57
N SER A 32 5.24 5.54 -17.49
CA SER A 32 6.24 5.19 -18.50
C SER A 32 6.49 3.68 -18.60
N PHE A 33 6.21 2.91 -17.53
CA PHE A 33 6.35 1.46 -17.51
C PHE A 33 5.17 0.71 -18.14
N SER A 34 4.08 1.40 -18.49
CA SER A 34 2.84 0.74 -18.94
C SER A 34 2.95 0.20 -20.37
N SER A 35 3.45 -1.03 -20.50
CA SER A 35 3.31 -1.81 -21.73
C SER A 35 2.02 -2.67 -21.68
N TRP A 36 1.00 -2.23 -22.42
CA TRP A 36 0.07 -3.11 -23.14
C TRP A 36 -0.46 -4.39 -22.45
N SER A 37 -1.03 -4.33 -21.24
CA SER A 37 -2.16 -5.23 -20.95
C SER A 37 -3.09 -4.67 -19.87
N ARG A 38 -4.39 -4.67 -20.13
CA ARG A 38 -5.44 -4.22 -19.20
C ARG A 38 -5.53 -5.08 -17.91
N SER A 39 -4.62 -6.03 -17.68
CA SER A 39 -4.87 -7.21 -16.84
C SER A 39 -3.73 -7.67 -15.93
N GLY A 40 -2.48 -7.17 -16.06
CA GLY A 40 -1.35 -7.67 -15.26
C GLY A 40 -1.10 -6.88 -13.96
N ASP A 41 -0.95 -5.57 -14.10
CA ASP A 41 -0.41 -4.68 -13.08
C ASP A 41 -1.28 -3.43 -12.85
N ARG A 42 -1.05 -2.75 -11.72
CA ARG A 42 -1.67 -1.48 -11.33
C ARG A 42 -0.68 -0.60 -10.58
N LYS A 43 -0.94 0.71 -10.63
CA LYS A 43 -0.23 1.72 -9.86
C LYS A 43 -1.09 2.12 -8.67
N ASP A 44 -0.65 1.74 -7.49
CA ASP A 44 -1.37 2.00 -6.26
C ASP A 44 -0.74 3.17 -5.53
N HIS A 45 -1.50 4.25 -5.40
CA HIS A 45 -1.11 5.35 -4.52
C HIS A 45 -0.87 4.78 -3.13
N PHE A 46 0.36 4.94 -2.62
CA PHE A 46 0.75 4.32 -1.37
C PHE A 46 -0.04 4.93 -0.20
N ILE A 47 -0.14 6.26 -0.18
CA ILE A 47 -1.15 6.97 0.62
C ILE A 47 -2.34 7.27 -0.30
N PRO A 48 -3.53 6.69 -0.07
CA PRO A 48 -4.66 6.83 -1.00
C PRO A 48 -5.11 8.28 -1.14
N THR A 49 -5.36 8.72 -2.37
CA THR A 49 -5.88 10.06 -2.67
C THR A 49 -7.18 10.38 -1.92
N ALA A 50 -8.03 9.36 -1.72
CA ALA A 50 -9.24 9.50 -0.91
C ALA A 50 -8.95 9.74 0.59
N ALA A 51 -7.87 9.19 1.15
CA ALA A 51 -7.44 9.51 2.52
C ALA A 51 -6.95 10.96 2.61
N LEU A 52 -6.15 11.41 1.63
CA LEU A 52 -5.70 12.81 1.52
C LEU A 52 -6.89 13.76 1.41
N ALA A 53 -7.89 13.44 0.58
CA ALA A 53 -9.10 14.24 0.40
C ALA A 53 -9.95 14.33 1.69
N ILE A 54 -9.98 13.27 2.51
CA ILE A 54 -10.62 13.31 3.83
C ILE A 54 -9.81 14.21 4.78
N ALA A 55 -8.49 14.00 4.88
CA ALA A 55 -7.63 14.76 5.78
C ALA A 55 -7.62 16.28 5.46
N ARG A 56 -7.74 16.66 4.19
CA ARG A 56 -7.87 18.06 3.76
C ARG A 56 -9.08 18.78 4.37
N LYS A 57 -10.13 18.06 4.76
CA LYS A 57 -11.31 18.68 5.40
C LYS A 57 -11.04 19.12 6.84
N ASP A 58 -10.00 18.58 7.46
CA ASP A 58 -9.60 18.82 8.85
C ASP A 58 -8.22 19.49 8.95
N LEU A 59 -7.82 20.29 7.95
CA LEU A 59 -6.53 21.01 7.91
C LEU A 59 -6.29 21.87 9.16
N ASN A 60 -7.36 22.43 9.73
CA ASN A 60 -7.31 23.25 10.94
C ASN A 60 -6.95 22.46 12.21
N LYS A 61 -7.01 21.13 12.20
CA LYS A 61 -6.68 20.25 13.33
C LYS A 61 -5.29 19.62 13.21
N LEU A 62 -4.54 19.95 12.15
CA LEU A 62 -3.28 19.30 11.84
C LEU A 62 -2.21 19.59 12.90
N GLN A 63 -1.80 18.56 13.64
CA GLN A 63 -0.89 18.71 14.79
C GLN A 63 0.60 18.72 14.41
N ASN A 64 0.99 18.37 13.16
CA ASN A 64 2.39 18.30 12.74
C ASN A 64 2.62 18.70 11.27
N SER A 65 3.62 19.57 11.03
CA SER A 65 3.79 20.34 9.79
C SER A 65 4.38 19.59 8.59
N LYS A 66 5.09 18.46 8.78
CA LYS A 66 5.79 17.77 7.67
C LYS A 66 4.85 16.97 6.77
N LEU A 67 3.81 16.35 7.33
CA LEU A 67 2.76 15.65 6.56
C LEU A 67 1.84 16.61 5.79
N TYR A 68 1.84 17.91 6.13
CA TYR A 68 1.08 18.93 5.40
C TYR A 68 1.43 18.97 3.91
N SER A 69 2.69 18.66 3.57
CA SER A 69 3.13 18.56 2.18
C SER A 69 2.35 17.52 1.37
N LEU A 70 1.90 16.42 1.98
CA LEU A 70 1.03 15.42 1.34
C LEU A 70 -0.36 15.99 1.03
N LEU A 71 -0.81 17.01 1.75
CA LEU A 71 -2.12 17.61 1.60
C LEU A 71 -2.14 18.74 0.56
N LYS A 72 -0.99 19.30 0.19
CA LYS A 72 -0.89 20.30 -0.88
C LYS A 72 -1.16 19.67 -2.23
N GLU A 73 -2.16 20.16 -2.96
CA GLU A 73 -2.53 19.62 -4.27
C GLU A 73 -1.47 19.91 -5.34
N GLU A 74 -0.73 21.01 -5.19
CA GLU A 74 0.38 21.34 -6.09
C GLU A 74 1.58 20.39 -5.94
N ASN A 75 1.69 19.63 -4.84
CA ASN A 75 2.87 18.80 -4.56
C ASN A 75 2.66 17.35 -5.02
N LYS A 76 2.48 17.15 -6.33
CA LYS A 76 2.33 15.81 -6.91
C LYS A 76 3.55 14.91 -6.67
N GLU A 77 4.73 15.50 -6.47
CA GLU A 77 5.98 14.77 -6.28
C GLU A 77 6.02 13.98 -4.97
N VAL A 78 5.23 14.35 -3.96
CA VAL A 78 5.13 13.58 -2.71
C VAL A 78 4.03 12.52 -2.73
N HIS A 79 3.21 12.47 -3.80
CA HIS A 79 2.19 11.43 -3.98
C HIS A 79 2.79 10.22 -4.68
N LEU A 80 3.52 9.43 -3.89
CA LEU A 80 4.13 8.19 -4.35
C LEU A 80 3.07 7.13 -4.62
N ALA A 81 3.31 6.36 -5.68
CA ALA A 81 2.61 5.14 -6.00
C ALA A 81 3.62 3.98 -6.10
N MET A 82 3.09 2.77 -6.01
CA MET A 82 3.85 1.52 -6.17
C MET A 82 3.20 0.68 -7.27
N GLN A 83 4.04 0.10 -8.12
CA GLN A 83 3.61 -0.86 -9.12
C GLN A 83 3.33 -2.21 -8.45
N VAL A 84 2.09 -2.70 -8.59
CA VAL A 84 1.60 -3.93 -7.94
C VAL A 84 0.84 -4.80 -8.94
N LEU A 85 0.62 -6.07 -8.62
CA LEU A 85 -0.26 -6.91 -9.43
C LEU A 85 -1.71 -6.40 -9.34
N TYR A 86 -2.46 -6.53 -10.43
CA TYR A 86 -3.88 -6.16 -10.45
C TYR A 86 -4.70 -6.91 -9.38
N GLN A 87 -4.37 -8.16 -9.10
CA GLN A 87 -5.07 -8.95 -8.08
C GLN A 87 -4.79 -8.44 -6.67
N ASP A 88 -3.55 -8.02 -6.42
CA ASP A 88 -3.12 -7.50 -5.13
C ASP A 88 -3.75 -6.13 -4.88
N HIS A 89 -3.78 -5.28 -5.91
CA HIS A 89 -4.56 -4.03 -5.92
C HIS A 89 -6.02 -4.25 -5.49
N ARG A 90 -6.70 -5.24 -6.07
CA ARG A 90 -8.11 -5.53 -5.75
C ARG A 90 -8.32 -6.04 -4.33
N THR A 91 -7.26 -6.58 -3.73
CA THR A 91 -7.28 -7.18 -2.40
C THR A 91 -6.91 -6.17 -1.31
N ALA A 92 -6.09 -5.17 -1.63
CA ALA A 92 -5.69 -4.13 -0.69
C ALA A 92 -6.88 -3.42 -0.02
N LEU A 93 -6.70 -2.98 1.23
CA LEU A 93 -7.66 -2.16 1.97
C LEU A 93 -7.50 -0.66 1.69
N THR A 94 -6.41 -0.28 1.03
CA THR A 94 -6.13 1.09 0.59
C THR A 94 -6.92 1.51 -0.65
N THR A 95 -7.51 0.56 -1.38
CA THR A 95 -8.17 0.77 -2.68
C THR A 95 -9.64 0.35 -2.65
N GLY A 96 -10.35 0.50 -3.78
CA GLY A 96 -11.71 0.01 -3.96
C GLY A 96 -12.81 0.72 -3.13
N ASN A 97 -14.05 0.27 -3.32
CA ASN A 97 -15.26 0.91 -2.76
C ASN A 97 -15.89 0.18 -1.57
N SER A 98 -15.20 -0.82 -1.04
CA SER A 98 -15.69 -1.55 0.12
C SER A 98 -15.86 -0.68 1.36
N MET A 99 -16.78 -1.07 2.25
CA MET A 99 -17.01 -0.35 3.50
C MET A 99 -15.74 -0.33 4.35
N GLU A 100 -15.11 -1.48 4.54
CA GLU A 100 -13.88 -1.57 5.32
C GLU A 100 -12.71 -0.82 4.66
N GLY A 101 -12.65 -0.78 3.33
CA GLY A 101 -11.64 0.02 2.62
C GLY A 101 -11.85 1.53 2.81
N LYS A 102 -13.10 2.00 2.77
CA LYS A 102 -13.45 3.41 3.09
C LYS A 102 -13.06 3.76 4.52
N VAL A 103 -13.33 2.85 5.46
CA VAL A 103 -13.01 3.00 6.88
C VAL A 103 -11.50 3.02 7.13
N CYS A 104 -10.74 2.15 6.45
CA CYS A 104 -9.28 2.19 6.45
C CYS A 104 -8.72 3.52 5.94
N ARG A 105 -9.29 4.07 4.84
CA ARG A 105 -8.87 5.38 4.33
C ARG A 105 -9.21 6.54 5.27
N ALA A 106 -10.31 6.46 6.00
CA ALA A 106 -10.62 7.41 7.06
C ALA A 106 -9.61 7.32 8.21
N LEU A 107 -9.22 6.11 8.62
CA LEU A 107 -8.16 5.92 9.63
C LEU A 107 -6.82 6.54 9.19
N LEU A 108 -6.41 6.32 7.93
CA LEU A 108 -5.20 6.96 7.40
C LEU A 108 -5.32 8.49 7.42
N ALA A 109 -6.50 9.04 7.12
CA ALA A 109 -6.75 10.47 7.20
C ALA A 109 -6.61 11.01 8.63
N ASP A 110 -7.19 10.32 9.62
CA ASP A 110 -7.04 10.65 11.03
C ASP A 110 -5.56 10.65 11.45
N THR A 111 -4.80 9.63 11.03
CA THR A 111 -3.35 9.53 11.31
C THR A 111 -2.55 10.66 10.65
N ILE A 112 -2.94 11.10 9.45
CA ILE A 112 -2.33 12.28 8.79
C ILE A 112 -2.58 13.55 9.60
N VAL A 113 -3.83 13.79 10.03
CA VAL A 113 -4.22 14.97 10.81
C VAL A 113 -3.49 14.99 12.17
N ASN A 114 -3.35 13.82 12.80
CA ASN A 114 -2.58 13.66 14.05
C ASN A 114 -1.06 13.80 13.86
N GLY A 115 -0.57 13.88 12.62
CA GLY A 115 0.81 14.23 12.36
C GLY A 115 1.83 13.12 12.62
N ASN A 116 1.39 11.85 12.73
CA ASN A 116 2.26 10.72 13.02
C ASN A 116 2.66 9.97 11.75
N ALA A 117 3.77 10.40 11.14
CA ALA A 117 4.25 9.85 9.88
C ALA A 117 4.66 8.37 10.01
N GLU A 118 5.27 7.96 11.12
CA GLU A 118 5.70 6.57 11.30
C GLU A 118 4.51 5.61 11.36
N THR A 119 3.50 5.95 12.17
CA THR A 119 2.25 5.18 12.26
C THR A 119 1.50 5.19 10.93
N LEU A 120 1.45 6.33 10.23
CA LEU A 120 0.83 6.42 8.89
C LEU A 120 1.45 5.42 7.92
N LEU A 121 2.78 5.39 7.84
CA LEU A 121 3.49 4.50 6.91
C LEU A 121 3.28 3.04 7.29
N LYS A 122 3.37 2.68 8.57
CA LYS A 122 3.10 1.30 9.03
C LYS A 122 1.68 0.85 8.72
N GLN A 123 0.69 1.69 8.99
CA GLN A 123 -0.72 1.41 8.67
C GLN A 123 -0.91 1.25 7.15
N ALA A 124 -0.34 2.14 6.34
CA ALA A 124 -0.41 2.06 4.88
C ALA A 124 0.25 0.76 4.35
N MET A 125 1.41 0.36 4.89
CA MET A 125 2.06 -0.92 4.52
C MET A 125 1.16 -2.12 4.83
N ILE A 126 0.60 -2.17 6.04
CA ILE A 126 -0.32 -3.26 6.43
C ILE A 126 -1.57 -3.29 5.54
N MET A 127 -2.17 -2.14 5.23
CA MET A 127 -3.39 -2.07 4.42
C MET A 127 -3.15 -2.27 2.93
N ALA A 128 -1.95 -1.95 2.42
CA ALA A 128 -1.61 -2.12 1.01
C ALA A 128 -1.20 -3.55 0.68
N ASN A 129 -0.68 -4.30 1.66
CA ASN A 129 -0.28 -5.69 1.43
C ASN A 129 -1.51 -6.61 1.33
N PRO A 130 -1.62 -7.43 0.27
CA PRO A 130 -2.78 -8.29 0.05
C PRO A 130 -2.88 -9.46 1.05
N ILE A 131 -1.76 -9.93 1.61
CA ILE A 131 -1.72 -11.01 2.61
C ILE A 131 -2.40 -10.52 3.89
N THR A 132 -1.94 -9.40 4.43
CA THR A 132 -2.49 -8.79 5.65
C THR A 132 -3.90 -8.25 5.44
N SER A 133 -4.21 -7.72 4.26
CA SER A 133 -5.58 -7.27 3.95
C SER A 133 -6.59 -8.42 3.92
N ARG A 134 -6.19 -9.62 3.48
CA ARG A 134 -7.02 -10.83 3.59
C ARG A 134 -7.18 -11.25 5.05
N ARG A 135 -6.09 -11.29 5.81
CA ARG A 135 -6.10 -11.62 7.24
C ARG A 135 -6.98 -10.67 8.05
N LEU A 136 -6.84 -9.36 7.85
CA LEU A 136 -7.65 -8.33 8.53
C LEU A 136 -9.15 -8.52 8.29
N ARG A 137 -9.56 -8.84 7.04
CA ARG A 137 -10.96 -9.14 6.75
C ARG A 137 -11.42 -10.41 7.44
N SER A 138 -10.60 -11.47 7.43
CA SER A 138 -10.88 -12.72 8.14
C SER A 138 -11.06 -12.48 9.65
N ASP A 139 -10.12 -11.77 10.28
CA ASP A 139 -10.11 -11.48 11.72
C ASP A 139 -11.23 -10.52 12.16
N ALA A 140 -11.78 -9.76 11.20
CA ALA A 140 -12.96 -8.92 11.37
C ALA A 140 -14.28 -9.65 11.10
N GLY A 141 -14.25 -10.94 10.71
CA GLY A 141 -15.45 -11.70 10.34
C GLY A 141 -16.07 -11.28 9.00
N ILE A 142 -15.32 -10.59 8.14
CA ILE A 142 -15.79 -10.08 6.84
C ILE A 142 -15.55 -11.16 5.77
N SER A 143 -16.59 -11.91 5.44
CA SER A 143 -16.55 -12.86 4.32
C SER A 143 -16.77 -12.13 2.99
N ARG A 144 -15.92 -12.40 2.01
CA ARG A 144 -16.15 -12.04 0.61
C ARG A 144 -15.96 -13.24 -0.29
N ASN A 145 -16.84 -13.35 -1.27
CA ASN A 145 -16.64 -14.26 -2.39
C ASN A 145 -15.35 -13.85 -3.11
N SER A 146 -14.30 -14.64 -2.91
CA SER A 146 -13.02 -14.52 -3.60
C SER A 146 -13.25 -14.59 -5.11
N THR A 147 -13.15 -13.46 -5.81
CA THR A 147 -13.06 -13.44 -7.29
C THR A 147 -11.61 -13.67 -7.74
N ALA A 148 -10.84 -14.48 -7.02
CA ALA A 148 -9.46 -14.81 -7.39
C ALA A 148 -9.47 -15.75 -8.60
N GLY A 149 -9.60 -15.18 -9.80
CA GLY A 149 -9.22 -15.88 -11.02
C GLY A 149 -7.70 -16.09 -11.00
N LYS A 150 -7.23 -17.32 -11.19
CA LYS A 150 -5.82 -17.77 -11.03
C LYS A 150 -4.81 -17.24 -12.06
N VAL A 151 -5.03 -16.07 -12.65
CA VAL A 151 -4.16 -15.56 -13.72
C VAL A 151 -3.17 -14.55 -13.12
N ASN A 152 -1.92 -14.98 -12.95
CA ASN A 152 -0.78 -14.18 -12.48
C ASN A 152 -0.76 -13.82 -10.98
N SER A 153 -0.94 -14.81 -10.10
CA SER A 153 -0.71 -14.64 -8.65
C SER A 153 0.68 -15.15 -8.26
N LEU A 154 1.46 -14.33 -7.56
CA LEU A 154 2.69 -14.77 -6.88
C LEU A 154 2.32 -15.59 -5.62
N SER A 155 3.26 -16.39 -5.13
CA SER A 155 3.21 -16.96 -3.78
C SER A 155 3.17 -15.86 -2.71
N GLU A 156 2.88 -16.22 -1.46
CA GLU A 156 2.96 -15.24 -0.36
C GLU A 156 4.39 -14.71 -0.19
N ASP A 157 5.42 -15.53 -0.41
CA ASP A 157 6.82 -15.13 -0.32
C ASP A 157 7.20 -14.16 -1.45
N GLY A 158 6.85 -14.49 -2.70
CA GLY A 158 7.06 -13.61 -3.85
C GLY A 158 6.32 -12.28 -3.69
N THR A 159 5.08 -12.34 -3.21
CA THR A 159 4.26 -11.15 -2.93
C THR A 159 4.90 -10.28 -1.84
N ASN A 160 5.31 -10.89 -0.73
CA ASN A 160 5.98 -10.17 0.34
C ASN A 160 7.31 -9.58 -0.13
N CYS A 161 8.07 -10.31 -0.94
CA CYS A 161 9.35 -9.86 -1.47
C CYS A 161 9.23 -8.54 -2.23
N TYR A 162 8.34 -8.45 -3.23
CA TYR A 162 8.21 -7.21 -4.01
C TYR A 162 7.60 -6.07 -3.19
N HIS A 163 6.67 -6.37 -2.26
CA HIS A 163 6.14 -5.37 -1.33
C HIS A 163 7.22 -4.80 -0.41
N LYS A 164 8.12 -5.63 0.14
CA LYS A 164 9.27 -5.15 0.94
C LYS A 164 10.20 -4.26 0.13
N THR A 165 10.47 -4.62 -1.12
CA THR A 165 11.26 -3.79 -2.04
C THR A 165 10.61 -2.41 -2.19
N GLY A 166 9.31 -2.36 -2.50
CA GLY A 166 8.58 -1.10 -2.61
C GLY A 166 8.51 -0.32 -1.31
N TYR A 167 8.32 -0.96 -0.15
CA TYR A 167 8.32 -0.28 1.14
C TYR A 167 9.65 0.39 1.46
N ASN A 168 10.77 -0.29 1.19
CA ASN A 168 12.09 0.30 1.37
C ASN A 168 12.34 1.48 0.43
N GLN A 169 11.84 1.42 -0.80
CA GLN A 169 11.88 2.55 -1.74
C GLN A 169 11.02 3.71 -1.25
N ILE A 170 9.77 3.47 -0.86
CA ILE A 170 8.86 4.48 -0.29
C ILE A 170 9.49 5.18 0.91
N ILE A 171 10.06 4.43 1.86
CA ILE A 171 10.73 5.01 3.03
C ILE A 171 11.87 5.94 2.59
N SER A 172 12.69 5.49 1.64
CA SER A 172 13.84 6.27 1.16
C SER A 172 13.39 7.52 0.39
N GLU A 173 12.33 7.44 -0.41
CA GLU A 173 11.77 8.58 -1.13
C GLU A 173 11.12 9.59 -0.19
N TYR A 174 10.38 9.15 0.81
CA TYR A 174 9.81 10.05 1.83
C TYR A 174 10.87 10.71 2.70
N GLN A 175 12.00 10.05 2.94
CA GLN A 175 13.16 10.71 3.55
C GLN A 175 13.71 11.83 2.65
N LYS A 176 13.99 11.53 1.38
CA LYS A 176 14.53 12.52 0.42
C LYS A 176 13.63 13.75 0.30
N LYS A 177 12.31 13.54 0.37
CA LYS A 177 11.28 14.59 0.31
C LYS A 177 11.03 15.29 1.66
N GLY A 178 11.80 14.97 2.70
CA GLY A 178 11.72 15.60 4.02
C GLY A 178 10.46 15.26 4.83
N ILE A 179 9.70 14.25 4.42
CA ILE A 179 8.45 13.82 5.07
C ILE A 179 8.77 13.12 6.40
N ILE A 180 9.82 12.31 6.42
CA ILE A 180 10.32 11.60 7.59
C ILE A 180 11.80 11.88 7.80
N GLU A 181 12.22 11.84 9.05
CA GLU A 181 13.62 12.01 9.45
C GLU A 181 14.39 10.67 9.52
N GLN A 182 15.72 10.73 9.58
CA GLN A 182 16.58 9.54 9.58
C GLN A 182 16.25 8.56 10.70
N GLY A 183 15.97 9.03 11.92
CA GLY A 183 15.60 8.14 13.03
C GLY A 183 14.33 7.32 12.73
N THR A 184 13.36 7.93 12.05
CA THR A 184 12.14 7.24 11.59
C THR A 184 12.44 6.26 10.44
N VAL A 185 13.35 6.62 9.54
CA VAL A 185 13.81 5.73 8.46
C VAL A 185 14.41 4.44 9.02
N ASP A 186 15.31 4.55 10.00
CA ASP A 186 16.01 3.39 10.57
C ASP A 186 15.03 2.43 11.26
N ARG A 187 14.08 2.98 12.02
CA ARG A 187 13.01 2.20 12.67
C ARG A 187 12.10 1.53 11.65
N LEU A 188 11.68 2.24 10.60
CA LEU A 188 10.81 1.68 9.55
C LEU A 188 11.52 0.61 8.72
N LYS A 189 12.78 0.82 8.32
CA LYS A 189 13.55 -0.19 7.58
C LYS A 189 13.77 -1.45 8.40
N THR A 190 14.06 -1.31 9.70
CA THR A 190 14.15 -2.45 10.62
C THR A 190 12.80 -3.18 10.72
N TRP A 191 11.72 -2.43 10.88
CA TRP A 191 10.36 -2.97 10.97
C TRP A 191 9.95 -3.74 9.70
N VAL A 192 10.27 -3.22 8.51
CA VAL A 192 10.05 -3.93 7.22
C VAL A 192 10.95 -5.15 7.10
N LYS A 193 12.22 -5.05 7.49
CA LYS A 193 13.17 -6.18 7.45
C LYS A 193 12.66 -7.36 8.27
N GLU A 194 12.12 -7.09 9.47
CA GLU A 194 11.53 -8.05 10.41
C GLU A 194 10.12 -8.53 10.04
N ASP A 195 9.60 -8.17 8.86
CA ASP A 195 8.27 -8.55 8.38
C ASP A 195 7.12 -8.15 9.34
N ARG A 196 7.32 -7.07 10.10
CA ARG A 196 6.35 -6.62 11.10
C ARG A 196 5.04 -6.13 10.47
N HIS A 197 5.05 -5.71 9.20
CA HIS A 197 3.82 -5.42 8.45
C HIS A 197 2.93 -6.66 8.30
N LEU A 198 3.48 -7.87 8.36
CA LEU A 198 2.71 -9.11 8.32
C LEU A 198 2.23 -9.58 9.71
N SER A 199 2.70 -8.94 10.78
CA SER A 199 2.45 -9.37 12.16
C SER A 199 1.13 -8.81 12.70
N ILE A 200 0.27 -9.72 13.20
CA ILE A 200 -1.00 -9.39 13.86
C ILE A 200 -0.82 -8.73 15.23
N ASN A 201 0.39 -8.80 15.79
CA ASN A 201 0.67 -8.35 17.15
C ASN A 201 1.04 -6.87 17.23
N THR A 202 1.17 -6.18 16.09
CA THR A 202 1.51 -4.76 16.06
C THR A 202 0.34 -3.89 16.54
N PRO A 203 0.61 -2.74 17.21
CA PRO A 203 -0.43 -1.77 17.54
C PRO A 203 -1.22 -1.32 16.31
N GLU A 204 -0.54 -1.11 15.19
CA GLU A 204 -1.15 -0.66 13.93
C GLU A 204 -2.13 -1.70 13.38
N TYR A 205 -1.77 -2.99 13.38
CA TYR A 205 -2.69 -4.04 12.97
C TYR A 205 -3.96 -4.05 13.84
N LYS A 206 -3.79 -3.97 15.17
CA LYS A 206 -4.90 -3.96 16.13
C LYS A 206 -5.82 -2.74 15.96
N GLN A 207 -5.25 -1.57 15.72
CA GLN A 207 -6.00 -0.35 15.42
C GLN A 207 -6.83 -0.49 14.14
N ILE A 208 -6.21 -1.02 13.07
CA ILE A 208 -6.92 -1.26 11.80
C ILE A 208 -8.07 -2.23 12.02
N LEU A 209 -7.80 -3.36 12.69
CA LEU A 209 -8.79 -4.39 12.98
C LEU A 209 -9.95 -3.85 13.80
N GLN A 210 -9.67 -3.10 14.87
CA GLN A 210 -10.71 -2.46 15.68
C GLN A 210 -11.60 -1.55 14.84
N ARG A 211 -11.01 -0.85 13.87
CA ARG A 211 -11.72 0.13 13.05
C ARG A 211 -12.63 -0.51 12.00
N ILE A 212 -12.26 -1.67 11.45
CA ILE A 212 -13.02 -2.36 10.39
C ILE A 212 -14.00 -3.43 10.90
N ARG A 213 -13.95 -3.78 12.19
CA ARG A 213 -14.92 -4.70 12.79
C ARG A 213 -16.34 -4.09 12.69
N PRO A 214 -17.35 -4.89 12.28
CA PRO A 214 -18.74 -4.46 12.23
C PRO A 214 -19.29 -3.97 13.56
#